data_AF-A0AAQ3T9Q8-F1
#
_entry.id   AF-A0AAQ3T9Q8-F1
#
_cell.length_a   1.000
_cell.length_b   1.000
_cell.length_c   1.000
_cell.angle_alpha   90.00
_cell.angle_beta   90.00
_cell.angle_gamma   90.00
#
_symmetry.space_group_name_H-M   'P 1'
#
loop_
_entity.id
_entity.type
_entity.pdbx_description
1 polymer ?
#
loop_
_entity_poly.entity_id
_entity_poly.type
_entity_poly.pdbx_seq_one_letter_code
_entity_poly.pdbx_strand_id
1 'polypeptide(L)'
;MATALPATAAAAAASYLLQLSRRHLPGTSPVPSPPRTATFRCHGSSSAVCSCSPGPPPAGRSGGVGQEISPEGTVRVVAVVGEGSISPIKDTPWEEVMRHTVDRLKWVDEGLEMLVFTDNLIEHDDLKKELSRCDMLVNVGITNQDAVQWLTNNSKDISNVICFQSSSSLVNKLGGTHVQYTGEQDMFGKLASIGKPSGVKESAEVLKTISNAWGRHNSDDIRFCLLVVVNAYIRPVAMLKNLRAKGFSTLSCMIKNCGPQILNCLFDPNCRKALQCLNSCSPTDQVCNYRCIASYESPYLEAFSLCVLQKNNCLDLNAEIPSKPNVTPLTMFREQKLSHEIAEDLFVGWLDSMEWSWRVAAGQNPAYDQFPCQYQLFYRGKAKGSFWYEPVKTLEGKLVWRRRRYRVRRASTPGTFYFSVLDNGVVSKEFWTIVDVVEDFSWGLFHYHGAAQAAGLSYTGAVLVTPDGSYPDVEDPRLASALEKCGIKKWELYTVDNCSCVGAPLGTPEGSKLHLQISPGKETDVLASGHELLKSCSPDLEDSVGRYPDC
;
A
#
# COMPACT_ATOMS: atom_id res chain seq x y z
N MET A 1 -11.78 -12.72 -26.70
CA MET A 1 -11.40 -13.48 -25.50
C MET A 1 -9.91 -13.31 -25.29
N ALA A 2 -9.48 -12.21 -24.66
CA ALA A 2 -8.06 -11.96 -24.42
C ALA A 2 -7.91 -10.76 -23.49
N THR A 3 -8.15 -10.92 -22.20
CA THR A 3 -7.68 -9.95 -21.20
C THR A 3 -7.64 -10.58 -19.83
N ALA A 4 -6.66 -10.14 -19.03
CA ALA A 4 -6.28 -10.63 -17.69
C ALA A 4 -5.34 -11.89 -17.79
N LEU A 5 -4.10 -11.95 -17.28
CA LEU A 5 -3.61 -11.78 -15.91
C LEU A 5 -2.13 -12.24 -15.76
N PRO A 6 -1.45 -11.88 -14.68
CA PRO A 6 -0.31 -12.63 -14.13
C PRO A 6 -0.69 -14.06 -13.67
N ALA A 7 -1.94 -14.26 -13.24
CA ALA A 7 -2.50 -15.55 -12.86
C ALA A 7 -3.10 -16.38 -14.04
N THR A 8 -3.16 -15.85 -15.27
CA THR A 8 -3.35 -16.68 -16.48
C THR A 8 -2.05 -17.34 -16.93
N ALA A 9 -0.88 -16.82 -16.60
CA ALA A 9 0.38 -17.56 -16.78
C ALA A 9 0.46 -18.79 -15.86
N ALA A 10 0.02 -18.65 -14.61
CA ALA A 10 -0.10 -19.78 -13.67
C ALA A 10 -1.16 -20.81 -14.13
N ALA A 11 -2.31 -20.37 -14.63
CA ALA A 11 -3.37 -21.24 -15.16
C ALA A 11 -3.04 -21.86 -16.54
N ALA A 12 -2.26 -21.18 -17.38
CA ALA A 12 -1.75 -21.70 -18.65
C ALA A 12 -0.64 -22.73 -18.42
N ALA A 13 0.27 -22.50 -17.46
CA ALA A 13 1.23 -23.50 -16.99
C ALA A 13 0.53 -24.75 -16.45
N ALA A 14 -0.53 -24.55 -15.65
CA ALA A 14 -1.36 -25.61 -15.10
C ALA A 14 -2.02 -26.47 -16.20
N SER A 15 -2.64 -25.80 -17.19
CA SER A 15 -3.33 -26.47 -18.29
C SER A 15 -2.36 -27.23 -19.20
N TYR A 16 -1.14 -26.70 -19.42
CA TYR A 16 -0.09 -27.36 -20.20
C TYR A 16 0.48 -28.61 -19.48
N LEU A 17 0.68 -28.53 -18.16
CA LEU A 17 1.16 -29.66 -17.34
C LEU A 17 0.09 -30.76 -17.15
N LEU A 18 -1.20 -30.39 -17.07
CA LEU A 18 -2.32 -31.34 -17.05
C LEU A 18 -2.52 -32.05 -18.40
N GLN A 19 -2.23 -31.39 -19.53
CA GLN A 19 -2.24 -32.01 -20.85
C GLN A 19 -1.07 -32.97 -21.08
N LEU A 20 0.12 -32.68 -20.53
CA LEU A 20 1.28 -33.58 -20.54
C LEU A 20 1.04 -34.83 -19.69
N SER A 21 0.37 -34.71 -18.54
CA SER A 21 0.05 -35.84 -17.66
C SER A 21 -1.04 -36.78 -18.23
N ARG A 22 -1.85 -36.31 -19.20
CA ARG A 22 -2.86 -37.13 -19.89
C ARG A 22 -2.34 -37.89 -21.12
N ARG A 23 -1.08 -37.69 -21.55
CA ARG A 23 -0.54 -38.28 -22.79
C ARG A 23 0.32 -39.53 -22.62
N HIS A 24 0.48 -40.09 -21.41
CA HIS A 24 1.28 -41.30 -21.23
C HIS A 24 0.59 -42.36 -20.37
N LEU A 25 -0.14 -43.26 -21.04
CA LEU A 25 -0.30 -44.70 -20.80
C LEU A 25 -0.70 -45.28 -22.19
N PRO A 26 -0.06 -46.35 -22.72
CA PRO A 26 0.26 -47.64 -22.09
C PRO A 26 1.74 -48.08 -22.34
N GLY A 27 2.34 -49.18 -21.87
CA GLY A 27 1.99 -50.33 -21.02
C GLY A 27 3.25 -51.22 -20.83
N THR A 28 3.34 -51.88 -19.67
CA THR A 28 4.06 -53.14 -19.30
C THR A 28 5.47 -53.54 -19.85
N SER A 29 6.44 -53.57 -18.90
CA SER A 29 7.53 -54.57 -18.63
C SER A 29 8.74 -54.77 -19.59
N PRO A 30 9.89 -55.36 -19.16
CA PRO A 30 10.62 -55.27 -17.88
C PRO A 30 12.17 -55.03 -18.01
N VAL A 31 12.80 -54.83 -16.84
CA VAL A 31 14.23 -54.72 -16.42
C VAL A 31 15.30 -55.44 -17.30
N PRO A 32 16.55 -54.92 -17.42
CA PRO A 32 17.68 -55.45 -16.63
C PRO A 32 18.65 -54.38 -16.05
N SER A 33 19.36 -54.76 -14.98
CA SER A 33 20.40 -53.99 -14.25
C SER A 33 21.84 -54.28 -14.80
N PRO A 34 22.93 -53.93 -14.08
CA PRO A 34 23.84 -52.75 -14.20
C PRO A 34 25.27 -53.14 -14.70
N PRO A 35 26.32 -52.29 -14.65
CA PRO A 35 27.21 -52.17 -13.46
C PRO A 35 27.87 -50.76 -13.23
N ARG A 36 28.15 -50.34 -11.97
CA ARG A 36 29.48 -50.22 -11.28
C ARG A 36 30.67 -49.82 -12.20
N THR A 37 31.56 -48.86 -11.94
CA THR A 37 32.41 -48.50 -10.78
C THR A 37 33.17 -47.21 -11.23
N ALA A 38 33.59 -46.23 -10.42
CA ALA A 38 34.86 -46.23 -9.70
C ALA A 38 35.09 -44.89 -8.96
N THR A 39 35.67 -45.02 -7.78
CA THR A 39 36.22 -44.04 -6.85
C THR A 39 37.51 -43.37 -7.36
N PHE A 40 37.82 -42.13 -6.95
CA PHE A 40 39.17 -41.77 -6.46
C PHE A 40 39.16 -40.54 -5.53
N ARG A 41 40.11 -40.57 -4.58
CA ARG A 41 40.24 -39.82 -3.32
C ARG A 41 40.90 -38.44 -3.42
N CYS A 42 40.67 -37.67 -2.35
CA CYS A 42 41.30 -36.43 -1.93
C CYS A 42 42.75 -36.59 -1.38
N HIS A 43 43.51 -35.49 -1.45
CA HIS A 43 44.50 -34.96 -0.49
C HIS A 43 44.70 -33.47 -0.89
N GLY A 44 44.90 -32.45 -0.07
CA GLY A 44 45.18 -32.28 1.36
C GLY A 44 46.19 -31.14 1.53
N SER A 45 45.89 -30.14 2.40
CA SER A 45 46.81 -29.17 3.07
C SER A 45 47.61 -28.16 2.21
N SER A 46 47.99 -26.93 2.59
CA SER A 46 47.77 -26.06 3.76
C SER A 46 48.30 -24.64 3.41
N SER A 47 47.78 -23.62 4.10
CA SER A 47 48.41 -22.33 4.53
C SER A 47 49.05 -21.36 3.51
N ALA A 48 48.50 -20.14 3.45
CA ALA A 48 49.24 -18.88 3.68
C ALA A 48 48.30 -17.66 3.68
N VAL A 49 48.42 -16.83 4.69
CA VAL A 49 47.80 -15.51 4.84
C VAL A 49 48.60 -14.51 4.00
N CYS A 50 47.95 -13.71 3.15
CA CYS A 50 48.48 -12.46 2.63
C CYS A 50 47.32 -11.51 2.28
N SER A 51 47.23 -10.42 3.04
CA SER A 51 46.47 -9.22 2.70
C SER A 51 47.07 -8.56 1.47
N CYS A 52 46.25 -8.28 0.45
CA CYS A 52 46.44 -7.19 -0.52
C CYS A 52 45.15 -7.03 -1.33
N SER A 53 44.48 -5.90 -1.18
CA SER A 53 43.42 -5.44 -2.07
C SER A 53 43.97 -5.16 -3.48
N PRO A 54 43.25 -5.55 -4.54
CA PRO A 54 43.38 -4.91 -5.84
C PRO A 54 42.12 -4.07 -6.10
N GLY A 55 42.33 -2.81 -6.49
CA GLY A 55 41.30 -1.87 -6.92
C GLY A 55 40.52 -2.34 -8.17
N PRO A 56 39.49 -1.58 -8.56
CA PRO A 56 38.58 -1.98 -9.63
C PRO A 56 39.29 -2.00 -11.00
N PRO A 57 38.98 -2.98 -11.88
CA PRO A 57 39.53 -3.02 -13.23
C PRO A 57 38.90 -1.94 -14.14
N PRO A 58 39.59 -1.56 -15.23
CA PRO A 58 39.31 -0.36 -16.00
C PRO A 58 38.08 -0.48 -16.91
N ALA A 59 37.50 0.69 -17.21
CA ALA A 59 36.37 0.90 -18.09
C ALA A 59 36.58 0.28 -19.48
N GLY A 60 35.89 -0.82 -19.75
CA GLY A 60 35.68 -1.37 -21.09
C GLY A 60 34.55 -0.62 -21.80
N ARG A 61 34.92 0.23 -22.76
CA ARG A 61 33.99 0.78 -23.75
C ARG A 61 33.37 -0.37 -24.55
N SER A 62 32.09 -0.64 -24.32
CA SER A 62 31.22 -1.27 -25.32
C SER A 62 30.08 -0.30 -25.59
N GLY A 63 30.06 0.23 -26.80
CA GLY A 63 29.01 1.12 -27.28
C GLY A 63 27.71 0.34 -27.40
N GLY A 64 26.82 0.55 -26.44
CA GLY A 64 25.39 0.45 -26.65
C GLY A 64 24.85 1.86 -26.43
N VAL A 65 24.13 2.39 -27.42
CA VAL A 65 23.42 3.66 -27.31
C VAL A 65 22.38 3.49 -26.21
N GLY A 66 22.80 3.79 -24.98
CA GLY A 66 21.90 4.08 -23.88
C GLY A 66 21.23 5.39 -24.24
N GLN A 67 20.02 5.28 -24.74
CA GLN A 67 19.12 6.42 -24.81
C GLN A 67 18.88 6.83 -23.36
N GLU A 68 19.63 7.83 -22.90
CA GLU A 68 19.25 8.63 -21.74
C GLU A 68 17.81 9.08 -22.01
N ILE A 69 16.88 8.57 -21.19
CA ILE A 69 15.50 9.03 -21.19
C ILE A 69 15.57 10.46 -20.65
N SER A 70 15.58 11.43 -21.56
CA SER A 70 15.27 12.82 -21.26
C SER A 70 13.95 12.89 -20.47
N PRO A 71 13.77 13.83 -19.53
CA PRO A 71 12.53 13.94 -18.78
C PRO A 71 11.38 14.13 -19.77
N GLU A 72 10.60 13.07 -19.99
CA GLU A 72 9.42 13.09 -20.84
C GLU A 72 8.48 14.21 -20.36
N GLY A 73 7.91 14.93 -21.31
CA GLY A 73 7.19 16.19 -21.08
C GLY A 73 6.13 16.10 -19.98
N THR A 74 5.96 17.22 -19.28
CA THR A 74 4.88 17.45 -18.32
C THR A 74 3.53 17.07 -18.91
N VAL A 75 2.76 16.24 -18.20
CA VAL A 75 1.37 15.92 -18.52
C VAL A 75 0.47 16.92 -17.80
N ARG A 76 -0.37 17.64 -18.55
CA ARG A 76 -1.31 18.63 -18.04
C ARG A 76 -2.71 18.03 -17.98
N VAL A 77 -3.22 17.89 -16.76
CA VAL A 77 -4.58 17.47 -16.45
C VAL A 77 -5.39 18.69 -16.02
N VAL A 78 -6.53 18.93 -16.65
CA VAL A 78 -7.49 19.95 -16.20
C VAL A 78 -8.72 19.23 -15.68
N ALA A 79 -9.08 19.49 -14.42
CA ALA A 79 -10.34 19.04 -13.85
C ALA A 79 -11.32 20.19 -13.75
N VAL A 80 -12.54 19.95 -14.22
CA VAL A 80 -13.68 20.86 -14.04
C VAL A 80 -14.71 20.15 -13.16
N VAL A 81 -15.07 20.77 -12.05
CA VAL A 81 -16.02 20.23 -11.07
C VAL A 81 -17.31 21.04 -11.06
N GLY A 82 -18.44 20.39 -10.88
CA GLY A 82 -19.72 21.07 -10.66
C GLY A 82 -19.67 21.89 -9.37
N GLU A 83 -19.95 23.19 -9.44
CA GLU A 83 -20.01 24.07 -8.28
C GLU A 83 -21.00 23.52 -7.23
N GLY A 84 -20.55 23.41 -5.98
CA GLY A 84 -21.34 22.84 -4.88
C GLY A 84 -21.67 21.34 -5.02
N SER A 85 -21.11 20.63 -6.00
CA SER A 85 -21.35 19.19 -6.16
C SER A 85 -20.67 18.38 -5.05
N ILE A 86 -21.39 17.37 -4.56
CA ILE A 86 -20.98 16.54 -3.42
C ILE A 86 -20.53 15.16 -3.90
N SER A 87 -19.40 14.69 -3.38
CA SER A 87 -18.88 13.37 -3.66
C SER A 87 -19.50 12.31 -2.74
N PRO A 88 -19.58 11.04 -3.17
CA PRO A 88 -19.96 9.93 -2.29
C PRO A 88 -18.88 9.58 -1.25
N ILE A 89 -17.74 10.30 -1.23
CA ILE A 89 -16.67 10.08 -0.26
C ILE A 89 -17.02 10.85 1.00
N LYS A 90 -17.88 10.25 1.83
CA LYS A 90 -18.40 10.83 3.08
C LYS A 90 -18.94 12.26 2.89
N ASP A 91 -19.68 12.46 1.81
CA ASP A 91 -20.33 13.73 1.47
C ASP A 91 -19.37 14.93 1.36
N THR A 92 -18.10 14.67 1.02
CA THR A 92 -17.09 15.72 0.83
C THR A 92 -17.32 16.44 -0.50
N PRO A 93 -17.22 17.78 -0.58
CA PRO A 93 -17.33 18.50 -1.86
C PRO A 93 -16.33 18.00 -2.91
N TRP A 94 -16.77 17.83 -4.16
CA TRP A 94 -15.89 17.34 -5.24
C TRP A 94 -14.70 18.26 -5.50
N GLU A 95 -14.86 19.57 -5.32
CA GLU A 95 -13.75 20.52 -5.43
C GLU A 95 -12.63 20.19 -4.44
N GLU A 96 -12.97 19.94 -3.16
CA GLU A 96 -11.98 19.58 -2.14
C GLU A 96 -11.27 18.26 -2.49
N VAL A 97 -12.03 17.25 -2.92
CA VAL A 97 -11.48 15.94 -3.32
C VAL A 97 -10.53 16.06 -4.51
N MET A 98 -10.90 16.83 -5.54
CA MET A 98 -10.05 17.00 -6.72
C MET A 98 -8.82 17.87 -6.41
N ARG A 99 -8.95 18.89 -5.57
CA ARG A 99 -7.80 19.69 -5.08
C ARG A 99 -6.82 18.83 -4.30
N HIS A 100 -7.32 17.98 -3.40
CA HIS A 100 -6.48 17.01 -2.69
C HIS A 100 -5.78 16.02 -3.63
N THR A 101 -6.47 15.61 -4.70
CA THR A 101 -5.91 14.73 -5.74
C THR A 101 -4.72 15.36 -6.47
N VAL A 102 -4.67 16.69 -6.62
CA VAL A 102 -3.53 17.41 -7.25
C VAL A 102 -2.22 17.08 -6.55
N ASP A 103 -2.18 17.21 -5.23
CA ASP A 103 -0.97 16.94 -4.44
C ASP A 103 -0.62 15.44 -4.48
N ARG A 104 -1.63 14.58 -4.36
CA ARG A 104 -1.45 13.12 -4.42
C ARG A 104 -0.90 12.62 -5.76
N LEU A 105 -1.20 13.30 -6.88
CA LEU A 105 -0.62 12.98 -8.19
C LEU A 105 0.86 13.37 -8.26
N LYS A 106 1.22 14.55 -7.76
CA LYS A 106 2.62 15.02 -7.72
C LYS A 106 3.53 14.15 -6.85
N TRP A 107 2.96 13.43 -5.88
CA TRP A 107 3.72 12.45 -5.08
C TRP A 107 4.10 11.21 -5.87
N VAL A 108 3.31 10.85 -6.89
CA VAL A 108 3.60 9.72 -7.78
C VAL A 108 4.62 10.12 -8.84
N ASP A 109 4.45 11.29 -9.44
CA ASP A 109 5.30 11.78 -10.52
C ASP A 109 5.21 13.31 -10.60
N GLU A 110 6.34 14.00 -10.45
CA GLU A 110 6.39 15.47 -10.48
C GLU A 110 6.06 16.06 -11.85
N GLY A 111 6.17 15.26 -12.92
CA GLY A 111 5.76 15.64 -14.27
C GLY A 111 4.26 15.55 -14.52
N LEU A 112 3.43 15.25 -13.51
CA LEU A 112 1.97 15.34 -13.58
C LEU A 112 1.51 16.67 -12.97
N GLU A 113 1.08 17.59 -13.82
CA GLU A 113 0.47 18.85 -13.40
C GLU A 113 -1.05 18.75 -13.51
N MET A 114 -1.75 19.07 -12.42
CA MET A 114 -3.21 19.09 -12.41
C MET A 114 -3.73 20.44 -11.92
N LEU A 115 -4.71 21.00 -12.63
CA LEU A 115 -5.45 22.21 -12.25
C LEU A 115 -6.93 21.87 -12.02
N VAL A 116 -7.55 22.55 -11.06
CA VAL A 116 -8.96 22.33 -10.69
C VAL A 116 -9.73 23.65 -10.84
N PHE A 117 -10.79 23.61 -11.64
CA PHE A 117 -11.73 24.69 -11.87
C PHE A 117 -13.14 24.24 -11.52
N THR A 118 -13.99 25.19 -11.18
CA THR A 118 -15.43 25.01 -10.98
C THR A 118 -16.18 25.40 -12.26
N ASP A 119 -17.34 24.81 -12.50
CA ASP A 119 -18.13 25.03 -13.72
C ASP A 119 -18.82 26.41 -13.80
N ASN A 120 -18.77 27.21 -12.73
CA ASN A 120 -19.12 28.63 -12.75
C ASN A 120 -18.04 29.53 -13.39
N LEU A 121 -16.81 29.03 -13.57
CA LEU A 121 -15.68 29.76 -14.18
C LEU A 121 -15.53 29.48 -15.69
N ILE A 122 -16.53 28.85 -16.32
CA ILE A 122 -16.46 28.46 -17.74
C ILE A 122 -16.21 29.64 -18.70
N GLU A 123 -16.61 30.86 -18.35
CA GLU A 123 -16.40 32.04 -19.19
C GLU A 123 -15.06 32.75 -18.91
N HIS A 124 -14.27 32.26 -17.96
CA HIS A 124 -12.99 32.86 -17.60
C HIS A 124 -11.90 32.51 -18.63
N ASP A 125 -11.15 33.51 -19.10
CA ASP A 125 -10.10 33.33 -20.13
C ASP A 125 -9.02 32.30 -19.72
N ASP A 126 -8.78 32.18 -18.42
CA ASP A 126 -7.81 31.22 -17.87
C ASP A 126 -8.19 29.77 -18.17
N LEU A 127 -9.46 29.36 -17.98
CA LEU A 127 -9.86 27.97 -18.23
C LEU A 127 -9.69 27.62 -19.71
N LYS A 128 -10.11 28.52 -20.60
CA LYS A 128 -9.99 28.31 -22.05
C LYS A 128 -8.52 28.15 -22.49
N LYS A 129 -7.63 28.96 -21.92
CA LYS A 129 -6.18 28.88 -22.15
C LYS A 129 -5.58 27.57 -21.64
N GLU A 130 -6.01 27.10 -20.47
CA GLU A 130 -5.49 25.84 -19.93
C GLU A 130 -6.04 24.63 -20.71
N LEU A 131 -7.30 24.65 -21.14
CA LEU A 131 -7.88 23.61 -22.00
C LEU A 131 -7.15 23.47 -23.34
N SER A 132 -6.64 24.57 -23.93
CA SER A 132 -5.90 24.50 -25.20
C SER A 132 -4.52 23.83 -25.09
N ARG A 133 -4.04 23.61 -23.87
CA ARG A 133 -2.74 22.99 -23.56
C ARG A 133 -2.89 21.69 -22.77
N CYS A 134 -4.13 21.22 -22.61
CA CYS A 134 -4.50 20.12 -21.76
C CYS A 134 -4.32 18.77 -22.48
N ASP A 135 -3.65 17.82 -21.85
CA ASP A 135 -3.51 16.45 -22.35
C ASP A 135 -4.71 15.57 -21.95
N MET A 136 -5.33 15.89 -20.80
CA MET A 136 -6.45 15.15 -20.23
C MET A 136 -7.44 16.06 -19.49
N LEU A 137 -8.70 16.10 -19.95
CA LEU A 137 -9.80 16.79 -19.28
C LEU A 137 -10.60 15.81 -18.39
N VAL A 138 -10.89 16.21 -17.16
CA VAL A 138 -11.67 15.44 -16.19
C VAL A 138 -12.86 16.27 -15.73
N ASN A 139 -14.06 15.88 -16.14
CA ASN A 139 -15.30 16.52 -15.73
C ASN A 139 -15.94 15.72 -14.60
N VAL A 140 -16.28 16.37 -13.48
CA VAL A 140 -16.87 15.70 -12.32
C VAL A 140 -18.10 16.46 -11.82
N GLY A 141 -19.25 15.80 -11.67
CA GLY A 141 -20.44 16.42 -11.07
C GLY A 141 -21.09 17.54 -11.89
N ILE A 142 -20.75 17.70 -13.17
CA ILE A 142 -21.21 18.83 -13.99
C ILE A 142 -22.61 18.54 -14.54
N THR A 143 -23.60 19.32 -14.12
CA THR A 143 -25.01 19.16 -14.54
C THR A 143 -25.63 20.43 -15.12
N ASN A 144 -24.99 21.59 -14.90
CA ASN A 144 -25.38 22.87 -15.48
C ASN A 144 -25.32 22.80 -17.02
N GLN A 145 -26.41 23.13 -17.70
CA GLN A 145 -26.52 22.96 -19.16
C GLN A 145 -25.62 23.93 -19.94
N ASP A 146 -25.43 25.16 -19.45
CA ASP A 146 -24.56 26.15 -20.08
C ASP A 146 -23.11 25.68 -20.01
N ALA A 147 -22.68 25.17 -18.84
CA ALA A 147 -21.37 24.56 -18.65
C ALA A 147 -21.15 23.33 -19.54
N VAL A 148 -22.14 22.42 -19.59
CA VAL A 148 -22.09 21.23 -20.45
C VAL A 148 -21.91 21.62 -21.92
N GLN A 149 -22.68 22.60 -22.40
CA GLN A 149 -22.60 23.07 -23.78
C GLN A 149 -21.27 23.76 -24.07
N TRP A 150 -20.78 24.58 -23.13
CA TRP A 150 -19.51 25.27 -23.25
C TRP A 150 -18.33 24.29 -23.29
N LEU A 151 -18.27 23.32 -22.37
CA LEU A 151 -17.22 22.32 -22.31
C LEU A 151 -17.22 21.46 -23.59
N THR A 152 -18.39 21.01 -24.04
CA THR A 152 -18.53 20.26 -25.30
C THR A 152 -17.96 21.02 -26.50
N ASN A 153 -18.09 22.36 -26.52
CA ASN A 153 -17.57 23.20 -27.57
C ASN A 153 -16.06 23.46 -27.46
N ASN A 154 -15.53 23.57 -26.24
CA ASN A 154 -14.14 23.95 -25.97
C ASN A 154 -13.20 22.75 -25.71
N SER A 155 -13.71 21.51 -25.65
CA SER A 155 -12.91 20.29 -25.43
C SER A 155 -12.77 19.40 -26.67
N LYS A 156 -13.10 19.91 -27.86
CA LYS A 156 -13.12 19.12 -29.11
C LYS A 156 -11.74 18.55 -29.48
N ASP A 157 -10.68 19.33 -29.28
CA ASP A 157 -9.31 18.97 -29.66
C ASP A 157 -8.57 18.15 -28.59
N ILE A 158 -9.11 18.05 -27.37
CA ILE A 158 -8.47 17.33 -26.26
C ILE A 158 -8.66 15.83 -26.44
N SER A 159 -7.61 15.04 -26.70
CA SER A 159 -7.76 13.62 -27.04
C SER A 159 -8.32 12.73 -25.92
N ASN A 160 -8.11 13.12 -24.66
CA ASN A 160 -8.56 12.35 -23.49
C ASN A 160 -9.51 13.20 -22.63
N VAL A 161 -10.79 12.84 -22.60
CA VAL A 161 -11.84 13.50 -21.83
C VAL A 161 -12.58 12.43 -21.04
N ILE A 162 -12.69 12.59 -19.73
CA ILE A 162 -13.41 11.65 -18.87
C ILE A 162 -14.42 12.41 -18.03
N CYS A 163 -15.63 11.86 -17.95
CA CYS A 163 -16.78 12.47 -17.32
C CYS A 163 -17.30 11.51 -16.24
N PHE A 164 -17.26 11.95 -14.99
CA PHE A 164 -17.76 11.22 -13.84
C PHE A 164 -18.95 11.94 -13.22
N GLN A 165 -20.03 11.21 -12.93
CA GLN A 165 -21.23 11.76 -12.28
C GLN A 165 -21.73 13.08 -12.90
N SER A 166 -21.50 13.26 -14.20
CA SER A 166 -21.84 14.47 -14.95
C SER A 166 -23.00 14.17 -15.90
N SER A 167 -23.55 15.21 -16.52
CA SER A 167 -24.59 15.10 -17.54
C SER A 167 -24.24 14.06 -18.62
N SER A 168 -25.22 13.26 -19.03
CA SER A 168 -25.06 12.24 -20.08
C SER A 168 -24.70 12.82 -21.45
N SER A 169 -24.90 14.13 -21.65
CA SER A 169 -24.46 14.86 -22.84
C SER A 169 -22.93 15.02 -22.91
N LEU A 170 -22.22 14.95 -21.77
CA LEU A 170 -20.76 14.92 -21.75
C LEU A 170 -20.27 13.48 -21.96
N VAL A 171 -19.61 13.24 -23.09
CA VAL A 171 -19.20 11.90 -23.53
C VAL A 171 -17.71 11.68 -23.28
N ASN A 172 -17.35 10.51 -22.77
CA ASN A 172 -15.95 10.12 -22.61
C ASN A 172 -15.25 10.01 -23.98
N LYS A 173 -14.02 10.49 -24.06
CA LYS A 173 -13.14 10.37 -25.22
C LYS A 173 -11.78 9.85 -24.75
N LEU A 174 -11.27 8.80 -25.36
CA LEU A 174 -9.97 8.20 -25.00
C LEU A 174 -9.16 7.97 -26.28
N GLY A 175 -7.95 8.52 -26.34
CA GLY A 175 -7.13 8.49 -27.56
C GLY A 175 -7.85 9.08 -28.78
N GLY A 176 -8.65 10.12 -28.59
CA GLY A 176 -9.43 10.79 -29.64
C GLY A 176 -10.72 10.07 -30.04
N THR A 177 -11.02 8.90 -29.48
CA THR A 177 -12.22 8.12 -29.82
C THR A 177 -13.29 8.25 -28.73
N HIS A 178 -14.55 8.51 -29.10
CA HIS A 178 -15.66 8.52 -28.15
C HIS A 178 -15.96 7.11 -27.66
N VAL A 179 -16.11 6.95 -26.35
CA VAL A 179 -16.33 5.66 -25.69
C VAL A 179 -17.52 5.78 -24.75
N GLN A 180 -18.44 4.82 -24.80
CA GLN A 180 -19.52 4.70 -23.82
C GLN A 180 -19.41 3.37 -23.08
N TYR A 181 -19.64 3.42 -21.77
CA TYR A 181 -19.77 2.25 -20.92
C TYR A 181 -21.23 2.12 -20.49
N THR A 182 -21.91 1.07 -20.95
CA THR A 182 -23.35 0.86 -20.73
C THR A 182 -23.67 -0.01 -19.51
N GLY A 183 -22.75 -0.15 -18.55
CA GLY A 183 -23.02 -0.75 -17.22
C GLY A 183 -23.27 -2.26 -17.17
N GLU A 184 -23.70 -2.92 -18.25
CA GLU A 184 -24.00 -4.35 -18.25
C GLU A 184 -23.39 -5.04 -19.47
N GLN A 185 -22.68 -6.16 -19.24
CA GLN A 185 -22.44 -7.12 -20.32
C GLN A 185 -23.70 -7.94 -20.51
N ASP A 186 -24.62 -7.43 -21.34
CA ASP A 186 -25.63 -8.30 -21.92
C ASP A 186 -24.92 -9.30 -22.86
N MET A 187 -25.24 -10.59 -22.71
CA MET A 187 -24.57 -11.68 -23.44
C MET A 187 -24.68 -11.54 -24.97
N PHE A 188 -25.61 -10.72 -25.47
CA PHE A 188 -25.82 -10.42 -26.88
C PHE A 188 -24.84 -9.36 -27.48
N GLY A 189 -24.13 -8.57 -26.66
CA GLY A 189 -23.14 -7.60 -27.16
C GLY A 189 -21.88 -8.21 -27.81
N LYS A 190 -21.68 -9.52 -27.63
CA LYS A 190 -20.58 -10.29 -28.25
C LYS A 190 -20.76 -10.52 -29.75
N LEU A 191 -21.97 -10.44 -30.28
CA LEU A 191 -22.23 -10.52 -31.72
C LEU A 191 -22.12 -9.16 -32.43
N ALA A 192 -22.34 -8.05 -31.73
CA ALA A 192 -22.23 -6.70 -32.28
C ALA A 192 -20.79 -6.12 -32.32
N SER A 193 -19.79 -6.90 -31.87
CA SER A 193 -18.38 -6.49 -31.76
C SER A 193 -17.44 -7.23 -32.74
N ILE A 194 -18.02 -7.96 -33.70
CA ILE A 194 -17.34 -8.48 -34.88
C ILE A 194 -17.29 -7.34 -35.91
N GLY A 195 -16.13 -6.68 -36.05
CA GLY A 195 -15.92 -5.59 -37.03
C GLY A 195 -15.48 -4.24 -36.44
N LYS A 196 -15.45 -4.05 -35.11
CA LYS A 196 -14.92 -2.81 -34.50
C LYS A 196 -13.38 -2.77 -34.55
N PRO A 197 -12.75 -1.60 -34.80
CA PRO A 197 -11.30 -1.44 -34.78
C PRO A 197 -10.67 -1.90 -33.46
N SER A 198 -9.45 -2.45 -33.50
CA SER A 198 -8.73 -2.95 -32.32
C SER A 198 -8.65 -1.92 -31.19
N GLY A 199 -8.43 -0.63 -31.50
CA GLY A 199 -8.35 0.46 -30.53
C GLY A 199 -9.63 0.71 -29.73
N VAL A 200 -10.81 0.45 -30.29
CA VAL A 200 -12.09 0.65 -29.58
C VAL A 200 -12.29 -0.38 -28.46
N LYS A 201 -11.76 -1.60 -28.62
CA LYS A 201 -11.81 -2.65 -27.59
C LYS A 201 -10.91 -2.31 -26.42
N GLU A 202 -9.71 -1.82 -26.69
CA GLU A 202 -8.75 -1.39 -25.67
C GLU A 202 -9.30 -0.20 -24.86
N SER A 203 -9.86 0.81 -25.51
CA SER A 203 -10.45 1.95 -24.81
C SER A 203 -11.67 1.59 -23.96
N ALA A 204 -12.47 0.60 -24.38
CA ALA A 204 -13.58 0.09 -23.57
C ALA A 204 -13.08 -0.66 -22.32
N GLU A 205 -11.97 -1.40 -22.40
CA GLU A 205 -11.36 -2.08 -21.26
C GLU A 205 -10.74 -1.09 -20.26
N VAL A 206 -10.07 -0.05 -20.76
CA VAL A 206 -9.58 1.06 -19.94
C VAL A 206 -10.74 1.74 -19.21
N LEU A 207 -11.81 2.12 -19.93
CA LEU A 207 -12.96 2.77 -19.33
C LEU A 207 -13.69 1.87 -18.31
N LYS A 208 -13.77 0.56 -18.56
CA LYS A 208 -14.31 -0.39 -17.57
C LYS A 208 -13.46 -0.43 -16.30
N THR A 209 -12.14 -0.46 -16.43
CA THR A 209 -11.20 -0.46 -15.29
C THR A 209 -11.37 0.80 -14.45
N ILE A 210 -11.44 1.95 -15.12
CA ILE A 210 -11.66 3.26 -14.49
C ILE A 210 -13.03 3.32 -13.81
N SER A 211 -14.09 2.86 -14.47
CA SER A 211 -15.45 2.88 -13.93
C SER A 211 -15.58 2.01 -12.67
N ASN A 212 -14.96 0.83 -12.69
CA ASN A 212 -14.93 -0.07 -11.54
C ASN A 212 -14.18 0.57 -10.35
N ALA A 213 -13.02 1.19 -10.59
CA ALA A 213 -12.26 1.87 -9.55
C ALA A 213 -13.04 3.07 -8.98
N TRP A 214 -13.60 3.92 -9.86
CA TRP A 214 -14.41 5.07 -9.46
C TRP A 214 -15.60 4.70 -8.57
N GLY A 215 -16.26 3.56 -8.87
CA GLY A 215 -17.38 3.03 -8.10
C GLY A 215 -17.03 2.59 -6.67
N ARG A 216 -15.75 2.55 -6.28
CA ARG A 216 -15.32 2.20 -4.92
C ARG A 216 -15.20 3.39 -3.98
N HIS A 217 -15.43 4.60 -4.49
CA HIS A 217 -15.61 5.83 -3.69
C HIS A 217 -14.48 6.07 -2.67
N ASN A 218 -13.23 6.07 -3.15
CA ASN A 218 -12.06 6.40 -2.34
C ASN A 218 -11.03 7.22 -3.14
N SER A 219 -10.19 7.98 -2.42
CA SER A 219 -9.24 8.91 -3.03
C SER A 219 -8.10 8.21 -3.78
N ASP A 220 -7.65 7.05 -3.32
CA ASP A 220 -6.63 6.26 -4.01
C ASP A 220 -7.10 5.79 -5.39
N ASP A 221 -8.37 5.42 -5.50
CA ASP A 221 -8.99 5.04 -6.76
C ASP A 221 -9.22 6.20 -7.70
N ILE A 222 -9.57 7.39 -7.19
CA ILE A 222 -9.64 8.59 -8.01
C ILE A 222 -8.28 8.86 -8.66
N ARG A 223 -7.20 8.85 -7.87
CA ARG A 223 -5.83 9.00 -8.39
C ARG A 223 -5.51 7.90 -9.40
N PHE A 224 -5.85 6.65 -9.07
CA PHE A 224 -5.61 5.50 -9.95
C PHE A 224 -6.33 5.64 -11.30
N CYS A 225 -7.59 6.08 -11.31
CA CYS A 225 -8.35 6.36 -12.53
C CYS A 225 -7.58 7.29 -13.48
N LEU A 226 -7.00 8.37 -12.94
CA LEU A 226 -6.21 9.32 -13.73
C LEU A 226 -4.92 8.70 -14.26
N LEU A 227 -4.17 8.01 -13.40
CA LEU A 227 -2.91 7.37 -13.78
C LEU A 227 -3.08 6.28 -14.86
N VAL A 228 -4.20 5.54 -14.84
CA VAL A 228 -4.50 4.53 -15.87
C VAL A 228 -4.60 5.16 -17.25
N VAL A 229 -5.25 6.32 -17.33
CA VAL A 229 -5.48 7.04 -18.61
C VAL A 229 -4.17 7.60 -19.12
N VAL A 230 -3.41 8.25 -18.23
CA VAL A 230 -2.06 8.73 -18.55
C VAL A 230 -1.20 7.59 -19.09
N ASN A 231 -1.18 6.46 -18.38
CA ASN A 231 -0.39 5.28 -18.77
C ASN A 231 -0.82 4.65 -20.09
N ALA A 232 -2.11 4.69 -20.41
CA ALA A 232 -2.67 4.10 -21.62
C ALA A 232 -2.50 5.01 -22.86
N TYR A 233 -2.62 6.32 -22.72
CA TYR A 233 -2.76 7.24 -23.87
C TYR A 233 -1.74 8.36 -23.96
N ILE A 234 -1.01 8.65 -22.89
CA ILE A 234 -0.13 9.82 -22.82
C ILE A 234 1.33 9.38 -22.69
N ARG A 235 1.69 8.75 -21.56
CA ARG A 235 3.03 8.20 -21.34
C ARG A 235 3.05 7.11 -20.28
N PRO A 236 4.00 6.16 -20.32
CA PRO A 236 4.11 5.12 -19.29
C PRO A 236 4.22 5.69 -17.87
N VAL A 237 3.48 5.09 -16.93
CA VAL A 237 3.57 5.41 -15.49
C VAL A 237 4.28 4.28 -14.77
N ALA A 238 5.42 4.56 -14.12
CA ALA A 238 6.28 3.55 -13.51
C ALA A 238 5.54 2.66 -12.49
N MET A 239 4.71 3.26 -11.63
CA MET A 239 3.90 2.54 -10.63
C MET A 239 2.88 1.57 -11.26
N LEU A 240 2.51 1.77 -12.52
CA LEU A 240 1.55 0.92 -13.24
C LEU A 240 2.23 -0.11 -14.17
N LYS A 241 3.56 -0.25 -14.11
CA LYS A 241 4.34 -1.21 -14.93
C LYS A 241 3.82 -2.65 -14.79
N ASN A 242 3.22 -3.01 -13.65
CA ASN A 242 2.65 -4.33 -13.36
C ASN A 242 1.46 -4.72 -14.26
N LEU A 243 0.82 -3.77 -14.95
CA LEU A 243 -0.23 -4.08 -15.94
C LEU A 243 0.31 -4.81 -17.18
N ARG A 244 1.64 -4.89 -17.35
CA ARG A 244 2.30 -5.31 -18.59
C ARG A 244 2.99 -6.68 -18.55
N ALA A 245 2.90 -7.47 -17.47
CA ALA A 245 3.50 -8.80 -17.45
C ALA A 245 2.73 -9.77 -18.39
N LYS A 246 3.14 -9.82 -19.66
CA LYS A 246 2.62 -10.76 -20.67
C LYS A 246 3.77 -11.25 -21.55
N GLY A 247 4.01 -12.56 -21.55
CA GLY A 247 4.94 -13.17 -22.50
C GLY A 247 5.22 -14.65 -22.26
N PHE A 248 5.63 -15.35 -23.32
CA PHE A 248 6.15 -16.72 -23.24
C PHE A 248 7.38 -16.84 -22.34
N SER A 249 8.17 -15.76 -22.19
CA SER A 249 9.34 -15.69 -21.32
C SER A 249 8.98 -15.85 -19.84
N THR A 250 7.94 -15.16 -19.37
CA THR A 250 7.41 -15.28 -18.00
C THR A 250 6.96 -16.72 -17.71
N LEU A 251 6.19 -17.31 -18.62
CA LEU A 251 5.70 -18.67 -18.49
C LEU A 251 6.85 -19.69 -18.45
N SER A 252 7.84 -19.51 -19.33
CA SER A 252 9.05 -20.34 -19.38
C SER A 252 9.85 -20.26 -18.07
N CYS A 253 10.05 -19.06 -17.51
CA CYS A 253 10.70 -18.88 -16.22
C CYS A 253 9.97 -19.63 -15.10
N MET A 254 8.65 -19.47 -15.01
CA MET A 254 7.83 -20.09 -13.98
C MET A 254 7.91 -21.62 -14.06
N ILE A 255 7.72 -22.21 -15.24
CA ILE A 255 7.74 -23.67 -15.42
C ILE A 255 9.13 -24.24 -15.13
N LYS A 256 10.19 -23.58 -15.63
CA LYS A 256 11.57 -24.05 -15.48
C LYS A 256 12.07 -24.01 -14.04
N ASN A 257 11.77 -22.93 -13.31
CA ASN A 257 12.36 -22.69 -11.99
C ASN A 257 11.42 -23.07 -10.83
N CYS A 258 10.11 -23.08 -11.05
CA CYS A 258 9.09 -23.21 -9.99
C CYS A 258 8.05 -24.31 -10.25
N GLY A 259 8.30 -25.23 -11.20
CA GLY A 259 7.37 -26.30 -11.57
C GLY A 259 6.78 -27.08 -10.39
N PRO A 260 7.59 -27.57 -9.41
CA PRO A 260 7.07 -28.27 -8.25
C PRO A 260 6.12 -27.42 -7.39
N GLN A 261 6.46 -26.15 -7.14
CA GLN A 261 5.64 -25.24 -6.34
C GLN A 261 4.32 -24.91 -7.05
N ILE A 262 4.37 -24.75 -8.38
CA ILE A 262 3.17 -24.58 -9.22
C ILE A 262 2.26 -25.79 -9.10
N LEU A 263 2.79 -27.01 -9.30
CA LEU A 263 1.99 -28.23 -9.19
C LEU A 263 1.37 -28.39 -7.80
N ASN A 264 2.15 -28.19 -6.74
CA ASN A 264 1.66 -28.29 -5.38
C ASN A 264 0.54 -27.28 -5.08
N CYS A 265 0.68 -26.02 -5.53
CA CYS A 265 -0.37 -25.02 -5.42
C CYS A 265 -1.64 -25.44 -6.18
N LEU A 266 -1.52 -26.04 -7.36
CA LEU A 266 -2.69 -26.47 -8.13
C LEU A 266 -3.40 -27.67 -7.49
N PHE A 267 -2.70 -28.52 -6.75
CA PHE A 267 -3.32 -29.59 -5.99
C PHE A 267 -3.92 -29.11 -4.66
N ASP A 268 -3.45 -28.00 -4.11
CA ASP A 268 -4.03 -27.37 -2.92
C ASP A 268 -5.35 -26.63 -3.24
N PRO A 269 -6.48 -26.98 -2.59
CA PRO A 269 -7.75 -26.30 -2.83
C PRO A 269 -7.73 -24.80 -2.50
N ASN A 270 -7.03 -24.40 -1.44
CA ASN A 270 -6.95 -22.98 -1.05
C ASN A 270 -6.11 -22.18 -2.03
N CYS A 271 -4.93 -22.68 -2.41
CA CYS A 271 -4.10 -22.01 -3.40
C CYS A 271 -4.82 -21.86 -4.76
N ARG A 272 -5.57 -22.88 -5.22
CA ARG A 272 -6.43 -22.73 -6.41
C ARG A 272 -7.49 -21.64 -6.26
N LYS A 273 -8.18 -21.57 -5.12
CA LYS A 273 -9.16 -20.52 -4.85
C LYS A 273 -8.50 -19.14 -4.81
N ALA A 274 -7.31 -19.02 -4.23
CA ALA A 274 -6.52 -17.80 -4.25
C ALA A 274 -6.20 -17.37 -5.68
N LEU A 275 -5.67 -18.27 -6.52
CA LEU A 275 -5.36 -17.98 -7.91
C LEU A 275 -6.60 -17.62 -8.73
N GLN A 276 -7.73 -18.29 -8.51
CA GLN A 276 -9.01 -17.98 -9.16
C GLN A 276 -9.56 -16.61 -8.73
N CYS A 277 -9.47 -16.28 -7.44
CA CYS A 277 -9.86 -14.98 -6.90
C CYS A 277 -8.99 -13.86 -7.45
N LEU A 278 -7.66 -14.03 -7.43
CA LEU A 278 -6.70 -13.09 -8.03
C LEU A 278 -6.95 -12.90 -9.53
N ASN A 279 -7.36 -13.98 -10.23
CA ASN A 279 -7.78 -13.93 -11.63
C ASN A 279 -9.04 -13.08 -11.88
N SER A 280 -9.84 -12.79 -10.86
CA SER A 280 -11.00 -11.92 -10.98
C SER A 280 -10.72 -10.46 -10.62
N CYS A 281 -9.59 -10.18 -9.95
CA CYS A 281 -9.19 -8.83 -9.58
C CYS A 281 -8.58 -8.07 -10.77
N SER A 282 -8.70 -6.74 -10.76
CA SER A 282 -7.82 -5.90 -11.57
C SER A 282 -6.37 -6.06 -11.06
N PRO A 283 -5.34 -6.13 -11.92
CA PRO A 283 -3.95 -6.31 -11.47
C PRO A 283 -3.42 -5.17 -10.59
N THR A 284 -4.07 -4.01 -10.62
CA THR A 284 -3.72 -2.82 -9.83
C THR A 284 -4.63 -2.62 -8.62
N ASP A 285 -5.65 -3.47 -8.46
CA ASP A 285 -6.56 -3.41 -7.33
C ASP A 285 -5.94 -4.09 -6.10
N GLN A 286 -5.16 -3.32 -5.34
CA GLN A 286 -4.46 -3.84 -4.17
C GLN A 286 -5.41 -4.44 -3.12
N VAL A 287 -6.59 -3.83 -2.92
CA VAL A 287 -7.60 -4.30 -1.96
C VAL A 287 -8.09 -5.69 -2.33
N CYS A 288 -8.52 -5.89 -3.58
CA CYS A 288 -8.99 -7.19 -4.07
C CYS A 288 -7.88 -8.23 -3.99
N ASN A 289 -6.68 -7.89 -4.48
CA ASN A 289 -5.56 -8.82 -4.49
C ASN A 289 -5.18 -9.28 -3.08
N TYR A 290 -5.02 -8.33 -2.14
CA TYR A 290 -4.67 -8.67 -0.77
C TYR A 290 -5.77 -9.48 -0.07
N ARG A 291 -7.05 -9.12 -0.25
CA ARG A 291 -8.19 -9.87 0.31
C ARG A 291 -8.24 -11.31 -0.22
N CYS A 292 -7.99 -11.53 -1.51
CA CYS A 292 -7.89 -12.87 -2.09
C CYS A 292 -6.78 -13.70 -1.43
N ILE A 293 -5.58 -13.12 -1.28
CA ILE A 293 -4.45 -13.80 -0.65
C ILE A 293 -4.78 -14.14 0.81
N ALA A 294 -5.20 -13.14 1.59
CA ALA A 294 -5.49 -13.30 3.01
C ALA A 294 -6.61 -14.33 3.27
N SER A 295 -7.63 -14.36 2.42
CA SER A 295 -8.78 -15.29 2.55
C SER A 295 -8.39 -16.74 2.30
N TYR A 296 -7.37 -16.99 1.49
CA TYR A 296 -6.99 -18.32 1.03
C TYR A 296 -5.51 -18.66 1.31
N GLU A 297 -4.89 -18.01 2.29
CA GLU A 297 -3.49 -18.27 2.66
C GLU A 297 -3.27 -19.76 2.90
N SER A 298 -2.22 -20.31 2.30
CA SER A 298 -1.74 -21.67 2.53
C SER A 298 -0.22 -21.74 2.36
N PRO A 299 0.46 -22.72 2.98
CA PRO A 299 1.90 -22.92 2.79
C PRO A 299 2.29 -23.13 1.32
N TYR A 300 1.38 -23.70 0.51
CA TYR A 300 1.61 -23.92 -0.92
C TYR A 300 1.49 -22.63 -1.74
N LEU A 301 0.57 -21.73 -1.37
CA LEU A 301 0.50 -20.38 -1.92
C LEU A 301 1.76 -19.59 -1.60
N GLU A 302 2.20 -19.63 -0.34
CA GLU A 302 3.43 -18.97 0.12
C GLU A 302 4.65 -19.48 -0.67
N ALA A 303 4.82 -20.80 -0.78
CA ALA A 303 5.94 -21.41 -1.50
C ALA A 303 5.91 -21.09 -3.00
N PHE A 304 4.73 -21.05 -3.61
CA PHE A 304 4.54 -20.64 -4.99
C PHE A 304 4.95 -19.18 -5.20
N SER A 305 4.41 -18.25 -4.41
CA SER A 305 4.72 -16.82 -4.49
C SER A 305 6.20 -16.54 -4.23
N LEU A 306 6.78 -17.21 -3.22
CA LEU A 306 8.21 -17.11 -2.90
C LEU A 306 9.09 -17.52 -4.07
N CYS A 307 8.74 -18.61 -4.77
CA CYS A 307 9.53 -19.06 -5.90
C CYS A 307 9.41 -18.10 -7.09
N VAL A 308 8.19 -17.75 -7.47
CA VAL A 308 7.89 -17.00 -8.71
C VAL A 308 8.29 -15.53 -8.59
N LEU A 309 7.92 -14.88 -7.48
CA LEU A 309 8.11 -13.44 -7.29
C LEU A 309 9.47 -13.18 -6.65
N GLN A 310 9.74 -13.79 -5.49
CA GLN A 310 10.85 -13.37 -4.64
C GLN A 310 12.20 -13.96 -5.06
N LYS A 311 12.25 -15.25 -5.41
CA LYS A 311 13.52 -15.94 -5.73
C LYS A 311 13.95 -15.80 -7.18
N ASN A 312 13.00 -15.90 -8.11
CA ASN A 312 13.30 -15.90 -9.55
C ASN A 312 12.80 -14.64 -10.28
N ASN A 313 11.98 -13.82 -9.63
CA ASN A 313 11.33 -12.63 -10.21
C ASN A 313 10.85 -12.86 -11.65
N CYS A 314 10.11 -13.95 -11.90
CA CYS A 314 9.70 -14.34 -13.25
C CYS A 314 8.77 -13.33 -13.93
N LEU A 315 8.22 -12.38 -13.17
CA LEU A 315 7.38 -11.29 -13.66
C LEU A 315 8.18 -10.00 -13.95
N ASP A 316 9.47 -9.97 -13.64
CA ASP A 316 10.36 -8.80 -13.76
C ASP A 316 9.77 -7.54 -13.10
N LEU A 317 9.23 -7.72 -11.89
CA LEU A 317 8.61 -6.65 -11.12
C LEU A 317 9.60 -6.08 -10.12
N ASN A 318 9.48 -4.78 -9.91
CA ASN A 318 10.23 -4.06 -8.90
C ASN A 318 9.44 -2.82 -8.48
N ALA A 319 9.32 -2.59 -7.18
CA ALA A 319 8.77 -1.36 -6.64
C ALA A 319 9.62 -0.86 -5.48
N GLU A 320 9.78 0.45 -5.41
CA GLU A 320 10.51 1.13 -4.36
C GLU A 320 9.55 1.61 -3.27
N ILE A 321 10.07 1.75 -2.05
CA ILE A 321 9.32 2.41 -0.97
C ILE A 321 9.14 3.88 -1.39
N PRO A 322 7.91 4.39 -1.48
CA PRO A 322 7.69 5.79 -1.86
C PRO A 322 8.38 6.74 -0.88
N SER A 323 9.00 7.79 -1.40
CA SER A 323 9.63 8.85 -0.59
C SER A 323 8.68 9.99 -0.22
N LYS A 324 7.47 9.99 -0.80
CA LYS A 324 6.44 11.01 -0.62
C LYS A 324 5.13 10.38 -0.12
N PRO A 325 4.34 11.12 0.69
CA PRO A 325 4.63 12.45 1.22
C PRO A 325 5.77 12.44 2.26
N ASN A 326 6.46 13.57 2.42
CA ASN A 326 7.47 13.69 3.47
C ASN A 326 6.76 13.96 4.81
N VAL A 327 6.71 12.95 5.67
CA VAL A 327 6.04 13.02 6.96
C VAL A 327 7.06 13.25 8.07
N THR A 328 6.93 14.38 8.76
CA THR A 328 7.83 14.76 9.85
C THR A 328 7.49 13.95 11.11
N PRO A 329 8.47 13.28 11.77
CA PRO A 329 8.22 12.56 13.02
C PRO A 329 7.94 13.51 14.18
N LEU A 330 7.26 12.99 15.20
CA LEU A 330 7.18 13.61 16.52
C LEU A 330 8.60 13.86 17.06
N THR A 331 8.84 15.06 17.60
CA THR A 331 10.18 15.46 18.09
C THR A 331 10.25 15.66 19.60
N MET A 332 9.10 15.90 20.24
CA MET A 332 8.95 16.14 21.67
C MET A 332 7.76 15.33 22.19
N PHE A 333 7.87 14.77 23.39
CA PHE A 333 6.76 14.13 24.09
C PHE A 333 6.85 14.47 25.57
N ARG A 334 5.76 15.01 26.16
CA ARG A 334 5.74 15.51 27.54
C ARG A 334 6.94 16.41 27.86
N GLU A 335 7.18 17.40 27.01
CA GLU A 335 8.28 18.38 27.11
C GLU A 335 9.71 17.78 27.05
N GLN A 336 9.85 16.48 26.81
CA GLN A 336 11.14 15.82 26.62
C GLN A 336 11.43 15.60 25.14
N LYS A 337 12.69 15.81 24.73
CA LYS A 337 13.14 15.46 23.37
C LYS A 337 12.99 13.97 23.13
N LEU A 338 12.38 13.60 21.99
CA LEU A 338 12.14 12.22 21.64
C LEU A 338 13.46 11.47 21.44
N SER A 339 13.68 10.43 22.25
CA SER A 339 14.76 9.45 22.07
C SER A 339 14.23 8.21 21.36
N HIS A 340 15.11 7.30 20.92
CA HIS A 340 14.64 6.04 20.34
C HIS A 340 13.94 5.15 21.36
N GLU A 341 14.36 5.20 22.62
CA GLU A 341 13.76 4.46 23.72
C GLU A 341 12.33 4.95 23.98
N ILE A 342 12.14 6.27 24.07
CA ILE A 342 10.82 6.89 24.23
C ILE A 342 9.94 6.58 23.02
N ALA A 343 10.46 6.70 21.79
CA ALA A 343 9.70 6.38 20.59
C ALA A 343 9.23 4.91 20.53
N GLU A 344 10.07 3.97 20.97
CA GLU A 344 9.66 2.57 21.13
C GLU A 344 8.59 2.42 22.20
N ASP A 345 8.67 3.15 23.32
CA ASP A 345 7.66 3.11 24.38
C ASP A 345 6.30 3.66 23.92
N LEU A 346 6.29 4.70 23.08
CA LEU A 346 5.08 5.21 22.42
C LEU A 346 4.40 4.13 21.57
N PHE A 347 5.19 3.33 20.84
CA PHE A 347 4.66 2.17 20.14
C PHE A 347 4.18 1.07 21.09
N VAL A 348 4.92 0.77 22.16
CA VAL A 348 4.52 -0.26 23.15
C VAL A 348 3.19 0.09 23.80
N GLY A 349 2.92 1.37 24.08
CA GLY A 349 1.61 1.86 24.51
C GLY A 349 1.05 1.08 25.70
N TRP A 350 -0.16 0.54 25.53
CA TRP A 350 -0.96 -0.10 26.57
C TRP A 350 -0.64 -1.57 26.86
N LEU A 351 0.42 -2.12 26.26
CA LEU A 351 0.69 -3.57 26.27
C LEU A 351 0.79 -4.18 27.67
N ASP A 352 1.33 -3.44 28.64
CA ASP A 352 1.47 -3.90 30.03
C ASP A 352 0.12 -4.07 30.73
N SER A 353 -0.86 -3.23 30.40
CA SER A 353 -2.18 -3.19 31.04
C SER A 353 -3.30 -3.88 30.25
N MET A 354 -3.18 -3.99 28.92
CA MET A 354 -4.28 -4.42 28.05
C MET A 354 -3.94 -5.66 27.21
N GLU A 355 -2.77 -6.29 27.33
CA GLU A 355 -2.31 -7.42 26.47
C GLU A 355 -2.06 -7.08 24.98
N TRP A 356 -2.36 -5.86 24.56
CA TRP A 356 -2.03 -5.26 23.26
C TRP A 356 -1.51 -3.84 23.43
N SER A 357 -0.71 -3.36 22.49
CA SER A 357 -0.19 -1.99 22.54
C SER A 357 -1.26 -0.97 22.19
N TRP A 358 -1.96 -1.23 21.09
CA TRP A 358 -2.89 -0.31 20.45
C TRP A 358 -3.94 -1.09 19.66
N ARG A 359 -5.14 -0.53 19.50
CA ARG A 359 -6.14 -0.99 18.53
C ARG A 359 -6.28 0.06 17.44
N VAL A 360 -6.38 -0.38 16.19
CA VAL A 360 -6.64 0.54 15.07
C VAL A 360 -8.10 0.97 15.13
N ALA A 361 -8.34 2.26 15.31
CA ALA A 361 -9.66 2.87 15.28
C ALA A 361 -10.06 3.24 13.84
N ALA A 362 -9.10 3.74 13.06
CA ALA A 362 -9.28 4.00 11.64
C ALA A 362 -7.95 3.94 10.90
N GLY A 363 -7.98 3.72 9.58
CA GLY A 363 -6.78 3.85 8.76
C GLY A 363 -7.05 4.28 7.33
N GLN A 364 -6.03 4.80 6.67
CA GLN A 364 -6.16 5.41 5.34
C GLN A 364 -6.17 4.37 4.23
N ASN A 365 -5.41 3.28 4.34
CA ASN A 365 -5.28 2.33 3.25
C ASN A 365 -6.28 1.18 3.39
N PRO A 366 -7.33 1.09 2.55
CA PRO A 366 -8.36 0.07 2.68
C PRO A 366 -7.84 -1.37 2.46
N ALA A 367 -6.68 -1.54 1.81
CA ALA A 367 -6.10 -2.87 1.59
C ALA A 367 -5.43 -3.43 2.84
N TYR A 368 -4.89 -2.57 3.72
CA TYR A 368 -4.04 -2.98 4.84
C TYR A 368 -4.61 -2.60 6.21
N ASP A 369 -5.43 -1.56 6.28
CA ASP A 369 -5.88 -0.94 7.53
C ASP A 369 -7.39 -1.13 7.82
N GLN A 370 -8.16 -1.66 6.87
CA GLN A 370 -9.59 -1.88 7.04
C GLN A 370 -9.90 -3.35 7.32
N PHE A 371 -9.35 -3.88 8.42
CA PHE A 371 -9.67 -5.23 8.91
C PHE A 371 -10.38 -5.15 10.25
N PRO A 372 -11.48 -5.89 10.46
CA PRO A 372 -12.11 -5.92 11.76
C PRO A 372 -11.12 -6.36 12.84
N CYS A 373 -11.30 -5.86 14.06
CA CYS A 373 -10.54 -6.27 15.23
C CYS A 373 -9.02 -6.25 15.03
N GLN A 374 -8.49 -5.10 14.58
CA GLN A 374 -7.08 -4.96 14.29
C GLN A 374 -6.31 -4.50 15.53
N TYR A 375 -5.64 -5.45 16.18
CA TYR A 375 -4.71 -5.22 17.29
C TYR A 375 -3.30 -5.02 16.77
N GLN A 376 -2.55 -4.14 17.44
CA GLN A 376 -1.13 -3.93 17.24
C GLN A 376 -0.39 -4.31 18.51
N LEU A 377 0.64 -5.15 18.37
CA LEU A 377 1.53 -5.52 19.46
C LEU A 377 2.94 -5.06 19.11
N PHE A 378 3.50 -4.19 19.94
CA PHE A 378 4.88 -3.73 19.85
C PHE A 378 5.62 -4.12 21.11
N TYR A 379 6.75 -4.81 20.98
CA TYR A 379 7.47 -5.31 22.14
C TYR A 379 8.96 -5.51 21.89
N ARG A 380 9.74 -5.43 22.96
CA ARG A 380 11.18 -5.73 22.94
C ARG A 380 11.42 -7.23 23.08
N GLY A 381 12.24 -7.76 22.18
CA GLY A 381 12.62 -9.17 22.15
C GLY A 381 13.69 -9.53 23.19
N LYS A 382 14.05 -10.81 23.24
CA LYS A 382 15.08 -11.35 24.16
C LYS A 382 16.47 -10.73 23.94
N ALA A 383 16.84 -10.52 22.67
CA ALA A 383 18.15 -9.98 22.31
C ALA A 383 18.20 -8.46 22.53
N LYS A 384 19.34 -7.95 23.01
CA LYS A 384 19.56 -6.51 23.20
C LYS A 384 19.32 -5.76 21.88
N GLY A 385 18.49 -4.72 21.92
CA GLY A 385 18.12 -3.93 20.73
C GLY A 385 17.16 -4.62 19.76
N SER A 386 16.56 -5.76 20.15
CA SER A 386 15.51 -6.41 19.36
C SER A 386 14.16 -5.75 19.64
N PHE A 387 13.49 -5.30 18.58
CA PHE A 387 12.12 -4.77 18.65
C PHE A 387 11.25 -5.44 17.57
N TRP A 388 10.01 -5.75 17.92
CA TRP A 388 9.09 -6.51 17.10
C TRP A 388 7.73 -5.81 17.03
N TYR A 389 7.10 -5.94 15.87
CA TYR A 389 5.72 -5.53 15.63
C TYR A 389 4.92 -6.72 15.15
N GLU A 390 3.75 -6.95 15.75
CA GLU A 390 2.85 -8.02 15.36
C GLU A 390 1.41 -7.51 15.22
N PRO A 391 0.94 -7.25 14.00
CA PRO A 391 -0.47 -7.00 13.77
C PRO A 391 -1.25 -8.32 13.87
N VAL A 392 -2.32 -8.29 14.64
CA VAL A 392 -3.30 -9.38 14.77
C VAL A 392 -4.63 -8.85 14.26
N LYS A 393 -5.16 -9.48 13.21
CA LYS A 393 -6.40 -9.06 12.57
C LYS A 393 -7.25 -10.24 12.15
N THR A 394 -8.56 -10.06 12.11
CA THR A 394 -9.49 -11.03 11.54
C THR A 394 -9.87 -10.65 10.11
N LEU A 395 -10.43 -11.61 9.37
CA LEU A 395 -10.96 -11.39 8.02
C LEU A 395 -12.48 -11.35 8.06
N GLU A 396 -13.06 -10.55 7.16
CA GLU A 396 -14.49 -10.35 7.10
C GLU A 396 -15.23 -11.67 6.78
N GLY A 397 -16.30 -11.96 7.53
CA GLY A 397 -17.18 -13.11 7.30
C GLY A 397 -16.75 -14.45 7.91
N LYS A 398 -15.52 -14.57 8.47
CA LYS A 398 -15.07 -15.75 9.25
C LYS A 398 -14.03 -15.34 10.30
N LEU A 399 -14.19 -15.78 11.56
CA LEU A 399 -13.21 -15.58 12.64
C LEU A 399 -11.91 -16.36 12.36
N VAL A 400 -11.09 -15.84 11.45
CA VAL A 400 -9.77 -16.38 11.12
C VAL A 400 -8.74 -15.33 11.49
N TRP A 401 -8.08 -15.54 12.62
CA TRP A 401 -7.02 -14.67 13.10
C TRP A 401 -5.75 -14.84 12.28
N ARG A 402 -5.17 -13.72 11.92
CA ARG A 402 -3.92 -13.66 11.18
C ARG A 402 -2.93 -12.77 11.92
N ARG A 403 -1.82 -13.37 12.33
CA ARG A 403 -0.74 -12.75 13.10
C ARG A 403 0.54 -12.77 12.28
N ARG A 404 1.14 -11.61 12.03
CA ARG A 404 2.39 -11.49 11.26
C ARG A 404 3.47 -10.98 12.20
N ARG A 405 4.72 -11.35 11.95
CA ARG A 405 5.85 -10.93 12.80
C ARG A 405 6.86 -10.11 12.03
N TYR A 406 6.82 -8.81 12.26
CA TYR A 406 7.71 -7.84 11.66
C TYR A 406 8.91 -7.61 12.55
N ARG A 407 10.10 -7.67 11.95
CA ARG A 407 11.31 -7.15 12.58
C ARG A 407 11.31 -5.64 12.45
N VAL A 408 11.49 -4.95 13.57
CA VAL A 408 11.59 -3.48 13.61
C VAL A 408 13.03 -3.07 13.86
N ARG A 409 13.50 -2.05 13.15
CA ARG A 409 14.81 -1.42 13.34
C ARG A 409 14.64 0.09 13.39
N ARG A 410 15.34 0.73 14.31
CA ARG A 410 15.43 2.20 14.38
C ARG A 410 16.04 2.74 13.07
N ALA A 411 15.48 3.81 12.54
CA ALA A 411 16.17 4.64 11.56
C ALA A 411 17.05 5.68 12.29
N SER A 412 17.67 6.60 11.57
CA SER A 412 18.60 7.59 12.16
C SER A 412 17.91 8.63 13.04
N THR A 413 16.64 8.93 12.77
CA THR A 413 15.87 9.95 13.49
C THR A 413 14.92 9.27 14.48
N PRO A 414 14.92 9.64 15.78
CA PRO A 414 13.90 9.19 16.73
C PRO A 414 12.48 9.41 16.19
N GLY A 415 11.58 8.45 16.46
CA GLY A 415 10.24 8.44 15.88
C GLY A 415 10.14 7.83 14.48
N THR A 416 11.26 7.40 13.86
CA THR A 416 11.26 6.73 12.55
C THR A 416 11.91 5.35 12.56
N PHE A 417 11.36 4.42 11.77
CA PHE A 417 11.68 3.00 11.88
C PHE A 417 11.55 2.25 10.54
N TYR A 418 12.38 1.22 10.35
CA TYR A 418 12.27 0.25 9.27
C TYR A 418 11.63 -1.04 9.75
N PHE A 419 10.57 -1.46 9.06
CA PHE A 419 9.81 -2.66 9.33
C PHE A 419 10.05 -3.65 8.18
N SER A 420 10.20 -4.93 8.49
CA SER A 420 10.38 -5.97 7.47
C SER A 420 9.74 -7.28 7.87
N VAL A 421 9.05 -7.92 6.93
CA VAL A 421 8.42 -9.24 7.09
C VAL A 421 8.51 -10.03 5.78
N LEU A 422 8.55 -11.35 5.88
CA LEU A 422 8.20 -12.23 4.76
C LEU A 422 6.73 -12.62 4.95
N ASP A 423 5.84 -12.09 4.13
CA ASP A 423 4.41 -12.35 4.21
C ASP A 423 3.93 -12.97 2.90
N ASN A 424 3.26 -14.12 2.99
CA ASN A 424 2.73 -14.84 1.82
C ASN A 424 3.76 -15.06 0.68
N GLY A 425 5.03 -15.24 1.04
CA GLY A 425 6.13 -15.52 0.12
C GLY A 425 6.77 -14.27 -0.49
N VAL A 426 6.34 -13.07 -0.11
CA VAL A 426 6.91 -11.81 -0.59
C VAL A 426 7.47 -11.01 0.57
N VAL A 427 8.68 -10.47 0.41
CA VAL A 427 9.27 -9.59 1.42
C VAL A 427 8.60 -8.22 1.32
N SER A 428 7.94 -7.81 2.40
CA SER A 428 7.51 -6.42 2.60
C SER A 428 8.60 -5.67 3.36
N LYS A 429 8.90 -4.46 2.88
CA LYS A 429 9.72 -3.48 3.59
C LYS A 429 8.93 -2.20 3.75
N GLU A 430 8.92 -1.68 4.95
CA GLU A 430 8.16 -0.49 5.30
C GLU A 430 9.02 0.49 6.09
N PHE A 431 8.71 1.77 5.95
CA PHE A 431 9.25 2.88 6.71
C PHE A 431 8.11 3.55 7.48
N TRP A 432 8.17 3.45 8.80
CA TRP A 432 7.14 3.94 9.71
C TRP A 432 7.62 5.20 10.44
N THR A 433 6.70 6.15 10.59
CA THR A 433 6.89 7.42 11.29
C THR A 433 5.82 7.55 12.36
N ILE A 434 6.23 7.79 13.61
CA ILE A 434 5.34 8.26 14.67
C ILE A 434 5.06 9.73 14.40
N VAL A 435 3.84 10.04 13.98
CA VAL A 435 3.45 11.40 13.58
C VAL A 435 3.09 12.22 14.81
N ASP A 436 2.24 11.64 15.66
CA ASP A 436 1.85 12.21 16.94
C ASP A 436 1.30 11.11 17.86
N VAL A 437 1.41 11.33 19.16
CA VAL A 437 0.77 10.56 20.23
C VAL A 437 0.40 11.56 21.30
N VAL A 438 -0.88 11.62 21.68
CA VAL A 438 -1.32 12.52 22.74
C VAL A 438 -0.79 12.05 24.10
N GLU A 439 -0.50 12.98 25.00
CA GLU A 439 0.30 12.75 26.20
C GLU A 439 -0.33 11.74 27.16
N ASP A 440 -1.66 11.61 27.15
CA ASP A 440 -2.43 10.66 27.95
C ASP A 440 -2.59 9.28 27.28
N PHE A 441 -2.04 9.10 26.07
CA PHE A 441 -2.15 7.89 25.25
C PHE A 441 -3.59 7.54 24.85
N SER A 442 -4.53 8.51 24.85
CA SER A 442 -5.89 8.28 24.36
C SER A 442 -5.93 8.02 22.85
N TRP A 443 -4.96 8.54 22.08
CA TRP A 443 -4.75 8.17 20.68
C TRP A 443 -3.29 8.31 20.22
N GLY A 444 -2.96 7.65 19.10
CA GLY A 444 -1.71 7.82 18.37
C GLY A 444 -1.95 7.78 16.86
N LEU A 445 -1.12 8.48 16.08
CA LEU A 445 -1.15 8.45 14.62
C LEU A 445 0.20 8.00 14.08
N PHE A 446 0.20 6.88 13.37
CA PHE A 446 1.41 6.31 12.77
C PHE A 446 1.26 6.29 11.25
N HIS A 447 2.22 6.87 10.54
CA HIS A 447 2.27 6.88 9.08
C HIS A 447 3.28 5.84 8.58
N TYR A 448 2.99 5.20 7.45
CA TYR A 448 3.91 4.25 6.82
C TYR A 448 4.00 4.43 5.31
N HIS A 449 5.20 4.19 4.79
CA HIS A 449 5.48 3.95 3.38
C HIS A 449 5.94 2.50 3.24
N GLY A 450 5.39 1.75 2.30
CA GLY A 450 5.72 0.33 2.14
C GLY A 450 5.90 -0.09 0.69
N ALA A 451 6.65 -1.17 0.51
CA ALA A 451 6.76 -1.84 -0.76
C ALA A 451 6.88 -3.36 -0.58
N ALA A 452 6.02 -4.09 -1.30
CA ALA A 452 6.23 -5.49 -1.65
C ALA A 452 6.98 -5.52 -2.99
N GLN A 453 8.29 -5.25 -2.91
CA GLN A 453 9.17 -4.96 -4.05
C GLN A 453 9.05 -6.00 -5.17
N ALA A 454 9.14 -7.28 -4.84
CA ALA A 454 9.09 -8.39 -5.80
C ALA A 454 7.68 -8.64 -6.38
N ALA A 455 6.63 -8.06 -5.78
CA ALA A 455 5.29 -8.03 -6.35
C ALA A 455 5.05 -6.74 -7.17
N GLY A 456 6.03 -5.84 -7.24
CA GLY A 456 5.89 -4.55 -7.91
C GLY A 456 4.92 -3.59 -7.22
N LEU A 457 4.55 -3.84 -5.96
CA LEU A 457 3.57 -3.03 -5.25
C LEU A 457 4.26 -2.08 -4.29
N SER A 458 3.90 -0.81 -4.40
CA SER A 458 4.18 0.21 -3.39
C SER A 458 2.87 0.76 -2.85
N TYR A 459 2.91 1.22 -1.61
CA TYR A 459 1.75 1.71 -0.90
C TYR A 459 2.15 2.66 0.21
N THR A 460 1.19 3.49 0.63
CA THR A 460 1.30 4.41 1.75
C THR A 460 0.05 4.28 2.59
N GLY A 461 0.11 4.74 3.83
CA GLY A 461 -1.06 4.85 4.68
C GLY A 461 -0.73 5.41 6.04
N ALA A 462 -1.77 5.59 6.83
CA ALA A 462 -1.65 5.92 8.24
C ALA A 462 -2.72 5.18 9.02
N VAL A 463 -2.40 4.84 10.25
CA VAL A 463 -3.30 4.20 11.22
C VAL A 463 -3.48 5.14 12.40
N LEU A 464 -4.73 5.51 12.65
CA LEU A 464 -5.17 6.13 13.89
C LEU A 464 -5.46 5.01 14.88
N VAL A 465 -4.75 5.03 15.99
CA VAL A 465 -4.87 4.02 17.04
C VAL A 465 -5.39 4.62 18.33
N THR A 466 -6.17 3.83 19.06
CA THR A 466 -6.69 4.14 20.40
C THR A 466 -6.55 2.89 21.29
N PRO A 467 -6.64 3.02 22.62
CA PRO A 467 -6.50 1.87 23.51
C PRO A 467 -7.57 0.80 23.23
N ASP A 468 -8.79 1.23 22.98
CA ASP A 468 -9.97 0.36 22.82
C ASP A 468 -10.47 0.25 21.38
N GLY A 469 -9.87 0.96 20.43
CA GLY A 469 -10.26 0.95 19.02
C GLY A 469 -11.51 1.77 18.73
N SER A 470 -12.01 2.53 19.71
CA SER A 470 -13.02 3.56 19.48
C SER A 470 -12.40 4.72 18.70
N TYR A 471 -13.17 5.30 17.78
CA TYR A 471 -12.74 6.53 17.12
C TYR A 471 -12.78 7.65 18.18
N PRO A 472 -11.71 8.46 18.33
CA PRO A 472 -11.73 9.53 19.32
C PRO A 472 -12.85 10.50 18.98
N ASP A 473 -13.81 10.65 19.91
CA ASP A 473 -14.79 11.72 19.83
C ASP A 473 -14.06 13.06 19.90
N VAL A 474 -14.65 14.08 19.27
CA VAL A 474 -14.18 15.47 19.16
C VAL A 474 -13.49 15.79 17.82
N GLU A 475 -13.85 16.97 17.29
CA GLU A 475 -13.04 17.75 16.36
C GLU A 475 -11.72 18.14 17.05
N ASP A 476 -10.83 17.16 17.25
CA ASP A 476 -9.52 17.35 17.88
C ASP A 476 -8.60 18.08 16.87
N PRO A 477 -8.27 19.36 17.12
CA PRO A 477 -7.42 20.12 16.22
C PRO A 477 -5.99 19.56 16.14
N ARG A 478 -5.53 18.84 17.17
CA ARG A 478 -4.23 18.17 17.15
C ARG A 478 -4.26 16.98 16.21
N LEU A 479 -5.31 16.17 16.24
CA LEU A 479 -5.49 15.07 15.27
C LEU A 479 -5.59 15.62 13.84
N ALA A 480 -6.34 16.70 13.63
CA ALA A 480 -6.42 17.36 12.32
C ALA A 480 -5.04 17.82 11.81
N SER A 481 -4.24 18.46 12.68
CA SER A 481 -2.86 18.86 12.36
C SER A 481 -1.94 17.66 12.09
N ALA A 482 -2.07 16.57 12.85
CA ALA A 482 -1.30 15.36 12.63
C ALA A 482 -1.63 14.69 11.28
N LEU A 483 -2.91 14.67 10.89
CA LEU A 483 -3.35 14.19 9.58
C LEU A 483 -2.83 15.09 8.44
N GLU A 484 -2.83 16.41 8.62
CA GLU A 484 -2.28 17.35 7.64
C GLU A 484 -0.78 17.12 7.41
N LYS A 485 0.01 16.84 8.45
CA LYS A 485 1.43 16.44 8.31
C LYS A 485 1.63 15.18 7.47
N CYS A 486 0.62 14.31 7.42
CA CYS A 486 0.62 13.11 6.57
C CYS A 486 0.15 13.38 5.14
N GLY A 487 -0.39 14.57 4.85
CA GLY A 487 -1.14 14.81 3.63
C GLY A 487 -2.41 13.94 3.53
N ILE A 488 -3.04 13.66 4.67
CA ILE A 488 -4.26 12.83 4.75
C ILE A 488 -5.40 13.71 5.25
N LYS A 489 -6.59 13.55 4.66
CA LYS A 489 -7.81 14.19 5.14
C LYS A 489 -8.61 13.24 6.02
N LYS A 490 -9.36 13.78 7.00
CA LYS A 490 -10.23 12.99 7.89
C LYS A 490 -11.22 12.12 7.12
N TRP A 491 -11.74 12.61 5.99
CA TRP A 491 -12.66 11.85 5.15
C TRP A 491 -12.01 10.66 4.43
N GLU A 492 -10.68 10.58 4.34
CA GLU A 492 -9.95 9.42 3.77
C GLU A 492 -9.79 8.25 4.75
N LEU A 493 -10.08 8.44 6.04
CA LEU A 493 -9.89 7.39 7.05
C LEU A 493 -11.05 6.39 7.06
N TYR A 494 -10.78 5.11 6.90
CA TYR A 494 -11.77 4.05 7.09
C TYR A 494 -11.82 3.63 8.55
N THR A 495 -12.98 3.80 9.20
CA THR A 495 -13.21 3.29 10.55
C THR A 495 -13.16 1.77 10.55
N VAL A 496 -12.49 1.22 11.55
CA VAL A 496 -12.36 -0.23 11.75
C VAL A 496 -13.49 -0.72 12.64
N ASP A 497 -14.17 -1.80 12.22
CA ASP A 497 -15.14 -2.47 13.08
C ASP A 497 -14.41 -3.23 14.22
N ASN A 498 -14.65 -2.76 15.43
CA ASN A 498 -14.03 -3.23 16.65
C ASN A 498 -15.03 -3.90 17.62
N CYS A 499 -16.25 -4.22 17.16
CA CYS A 499 -17.36 -4.66 18.01
C CYS A 499 -17.32 -6.15 18.43
N SER A 500 -16.66 -7.04 17.67
CA SER A 500 -16.75 -8.51 17.86
C SER A 500 -15.39 -9.21 17.86
N CYS A 501 -14.57 -8.94 18.88
CA CYS A 501 -13.13 -9.29 18.88
C CYS A 501 -12.73 -10.40 19.86
N VAL A 502 -13.65 -11.32 20.16
CA VAL A 502 -13.42 -12.38 21.15
C VAL A 502 -12.38 -13.39 20.67
N GLY A 503 -11.46 -13.80 21.56
CA GLY A 503 -10.52 -14.89 21.30
C GLY A 503 -9.35 -14.53 20.39
N ALA A 504 -8.98 -13.24 20.32
CA ALA A 504 -7.78 -12.81 19.61
C ALA A 504 -6.52 -13.48 20.22
N PRO A 505 -5.59 -14.01 19.40
CA PRO A 505 -4.36 -14.62 19.89
C PRO A 505 -3.34 -13.53 20.29
N LEU A 506 -3.59 -12.91 21.44
CA LEU A 506 -2.80 -11.80 21.98
C LEU A 506 -1.66 -12.29 22.87
N GLY A 507 -0.95 -11.35 23.51
CA GLY A 507 0.23 -11.62 24.31
C GLY A 507 1.54 -11.69 23.51
N THR A 508 2.65 -11.57 24.23
CA THR A 508 4.00 -11.57 23.65
C THR A 508 4.66 -12.93 23.78
N PRO A 509 5.67 -13.26 22.93
CA PRO A 509 6.45 -14.48 23.09
C PRO A 509 7.11 -14.54 24.48
N GLU A 510 7.16 -15.72 25.07
CA GLU A 510 7.77 -15.95 26.38
C GLU A 510 9.20 -15.38 26.46
N GLY A 511 9.49 -14.61 27.52
CA GLY A 511 10.77 -13.94 27.75
C GLY A 511 10.95 -12.60 27.01
N SER A 512 9.89 -12.05 26.41
CA SER A 512 9.86 -10.64 26.01
C SER A 512 9.96 -9.74 27.24
N LYS A 513 10.50 -8.53 27.06
CA LYS A 513 10.69 -7.57 28.17
C LYS A 513 9.89 -6.30 27.93
N LEU A 514 9.18 -5.84 28.95
CA LEU A 514 8.55 -4.52 29.00
C LEU A 514 9.38 -3.66 29.95
N HIS A 515 10.48 -3.10 29.44
CA HIS A 515 11.16 -2.00 30.13
C HIS A 515 10.74 -0.72 29.45
N LEU A 516 10.20 0.22 30.22
CA LEU A 516 9.61 1.46 29.74
C LEU A 516 10.21 2.64 30.50
N GLN A 517 10.60 3.69 29.80
CA GLN A 517 10.87 5.02 30.35
C GLN A 517 9.56 5.80 30.52
N ILE A 518 8.62 5.61 29.60
CA ILE A 518 7.27 6.19 29.67
C ILE A 518 6.22 5.10 29.48
N SER A 519 5.08 5.23 30.17
CA SER A 519 3.94 4.35 29.99
C SER A 519 2.63 5.13 30.16
N PRO A 520 1.52 4.66 29.57
CA PRO A 520 0.20 5.19 29.86
C PRO A 520 -0.10 5.19 31.36
N GLY A 521 -0.87 6.18 31.83
CA GLY A 521 -1.33 6.26 33.23
C GLY A 521 -0.26 6.49 34.31
N LYS A 522 1.02 6.61 33.95
CA LYS A 522 2.08 7.05 34.88
C LYS A 522 2.45 8.48 34.55
N GLU A 523 2.06 9.42 35.40
CA GLU A 523 2.66 10.76 35.40
C GLU A 523 4.12 10.62 35.86
N THR A 524 5.01 11.33 35.20
CA THR A 524 6.41 11.38 35.58
C THR A 524 6.53 12.09 36.93
N ASP A 525 6.95 11.37 37.97
CA ASP A 525 7.43 11.90 39.27
C ASP A 525 8.73 12.76 39.13
N VAL A 526 8.90 13.48 38.02
CA VAL A 526 10.15 14.17 37.66
C VAL A 526 10.23 15.59 38.27
N LEU A 527 9.34 15.94 39.20
CA LEU A 527 9.46 17.17 40.01
C LEU A 527 9.81 16.93 41.49
N ALA A 528 9.96 15.67 41.95
CA ALA A 528 10.28 15.40 43.35
C ALA A 528 11.78 15.35 43.69
N SER A 529 12.69 15.29 42.70
CA SER A 529 14.14 15.15 42.93
C SER A 529 14.94 16.46 42.87
N GLY A 530 14.26 17.61 42.76
CA GLY A 530 14.88 18.94 42.83
C GLY A 530 14.90 19.57 44.23
N HIS A 531 14.22 18.97 45.21
CA HIS A 531 14.05 19.55 46.55
C HIS A 531 14.83 18.82 47.67
N GLU A 532 15.78 17.95 47.31
CA GLU A 532 16.68 17.26 48.25
C GLU A 532 18.13 17.77 48.24
N LEU A 533 18.44 18.82 47.46
CA LEU A 533 19.80 19.41 47.39
C LEU A 533 19.90 20.83 48.00
N LEU A 534 18.89 21.30 48.73
CA LEU A 534 18.90 22.58 49.46
C LEU A 534 18.54 22.45 50.95
N LYS A 535 18.80 21.29 51.57
CA LYS A 535 18.76 21.12 53.04
C LYS A 535 20.12 20.68 53.56
N SER A 536 21.12 21.55 53.38
CA SER A 536 22.38 21.48 54.12
C SER A 536 22.83 22.89 54.51
N CYS A 537 22.06 23.57 55.35
CA CYS A 537 22.53 24.70 56.16
C CYS A 537 21.69 24.83 57.43
N SER A 538 22.35 24.51 58.55
CA SER A 538 22.06 24.81 59.97
C SER A 538 20.86 24.15 60.68
N PRO A 539 21.11 23.49 61.84
CA PRO A 539 20.10 23.27 62.87
C PRO A 539 20.07 24.50 63.80
N ASP A 540 18.88 24.84 64.31
CA ASP A 540 18.64 25.14 65.74
C ASP A 540 17.27 25.84 65.95
N LEU A 541 16.65 25.44 67.06
CA LEU A 541 15.46 25.93 67.76
C LEU A 541 14.06 25.38 67.39
N GLU A 542 13.64 24.46 68.27
CA GLU A 542 12.30 24.24 68.82
C GLU A 542 11.47 25.54 68.96
N ASP A 543 10.16 25.52 68.66
CA ASP A 543 9.10 25.15 69.61
C ASP A 543 7.69 25.62 69.14
N SER A 544 6.66 24.90 69.59
CA SER A 544 5.24 25.31 69.74
C SER A 544 4.23 25.34 68.57
N VAL A 545 3.38 24.30 68.56
CA VAL A 545 1.89 24.29 68.64
C VAL A 545 1.05 25.30 67.83
N GLY A 546 0.15 24.80 66.95
CA GLY A 546 -0.99 25.58 66.43
C GLY A 546 -1.92 24.89 65.42
N ARG A 547 -3.14 24.61 65.85
CA ARG A 547 -4.34 23.97 65.22
C ARG A 547 -4.95 24.59 63.93
N TYR A 548 -5.42 23.71 63.01
CA TYR A 548 -6.65 23.68 62.16
C TYR A 548 -6.95 24.84 61.13
N PRO A 549 -7.90 24.71 60.15
CA PRO A 549 -7.98 23.75 59.01
C PRO A 549 -8.46 24.39 57.67
N ASP A 550 -8.63 23.52 56.65
CA ASP A 550 -9.53 23.58 55.48
C ASP A 550 -9.50 24.74 54.46
N CYS A 551 -9.07 24.41 53.23
CA CYS A 551 -9.79 24.57 51.97
C CYS A 551 -9.14 23.70 50.88
#